data_AF-A0AAW6DX67-F1
#
_entry.id   AF-A0AAW6DX67-F1
#
_cell.length_a   1.000
_cell.length_b   1.000
_cell.length_c   1.000
_cell.angle_alpha   90.00
_cell.angle_beta   90.00
_cell.angle_gamma   90.00
#
_symmetry.space_group_name_H-M   'P 1'
#
loop_
_entity.id
_entity.type
_entity.pdbx_description
1 polymer ?
#
loop_
_entity_poly.entity_id
_entity_poly.type
_entity_poly.pdbx_seq_one_letter_code
_entity_poly.pdbx_strand_id
1 'polypeptide(L)'
;MAAMRFTIRSETDLIKAINKYGFLPFFRNSIKGFSIEEHIAPEHWYYSDSGQWDAWEWKSPVIQKTGCAYGKFFEHKAVYISKEWFPDFANYRRDGYDFDARYDEGLAKHTDKVFYDLLDNNAPIISKELKKLGDYRKGGNKGFDTSITKLQEQCYIITSNFVYMTDKNGQPYGLMSLS
;
A
#
# COMPACT_ATOMS: atom_id res chain seq x y z
N MET A 1 -15.01 11.63 18.47
CA MET A 1 -15.41 10.33 17.89
C MET A 1 -15.14 9.24 18.90
N ALA A 2 -16.04 8.26 19.05
CA ALA A 2 -15.75 7.08 19.86
C ALA A 2 -14.67 6.26 19.16
N ALA A 3 -13.60 5.90 19.87
CA ALA A 3 -12.58 5.00 19.34
C ALA A 3 -13.24 3.67 18.92
N MET A 4 -12.80 3.10 17.80
CA MET A 4 -13.26 1.77 17.41
C MET A 4 -12.94 0.79 18.54
N ARG A 5 -13.81 -0.20 18.77
CA ARG A 5 -13.61 -1.23 19.80
C ARG A 5 -13.65 -2.59 19.14
N PHE A 6 -12.47 -3.10 18.78
CA PHE A 6 -12.26 -4.45 18.28
C PHE A 6 -10.83 -4.90 18.62
N THR A 7 -10.55 -6.19 18.45
CA THR A 7 -9.20 -6.72 18.61
C THR A 7 -8.88 -7.64 17.44
N ILE A 8 -7.69 -7.48 16.85
CA ILE A 8 -7.20 -8.36 15.79
C ILE A 8 -6.29 -9.41 16.43
N ARG A 9 -6.70 -10.69 16.38
CA ARG A 9 -5.94 -11.84 16.89
C ARG A 9 -5.57 -12.84 15.79
N SER A 10 -5.96 -12.55 14.55
CA SER A 10 -5.76 -13.44 13.42
C SER A 10 -5.89 -12.68 12.11
N GLU A 11 -5.39 -13.28 11.04
CA GLU A 11 -5.63 -12.84 9.66
C GLU A 11 -7.14 -12.69 9.38
N THR A 12 -7.97 -13.61 9.89
CA THR A 12 -9.43 -13.58 9.72
C THR A 12 -10.07 -12.36 10.39
N ASP A 13 -9.59 -11.97 11.58
CA ASP A 13 -10.07 -10.77 12.27
C ASP A 13 -9.67 -9.50 11.53
N LEU A 14 -8.46 -9.47 10.94
CA LEU A 14 -8.02 -8.37 10.09
C LEU A 14 -8.92 -8.22 8.85
N ILE A 15 -9.22 -9.33 8.16
CA ILE A 15 -10.15 -9.33 7.02
C ILE A 15 -11.53 -8.80 7.44
N LYS A 16 -12.08 -9.30 8.56
CA LYS A 16 -13.37 -8.83 9.10
C LYS A 16 -13.34 -7.33 9.40
N ALA A 17 -12.26 -6.82 9.97
CA ALA A 17 -12.12 -5.39 10.28
C ALA A 17 -12.06 -4.54 9.01
N ILE A 18 -11.29 -4.94 7.99
CA ILE A 18 -11.20 -4.25 6.70
C ILE A 18 -12.58 -4.16 6.05
N ASN A 19 -13.30 -5.29 5.97
CA ASN A 19 -14.63 -5.33 5.35
C ASN A 19 -15.67 -4.55 6.15
N LYS A 20 -15.58 -4.54 7.49
CA LYS A 20 -16.53 -3.84 8.36
C LYS A 20 -16.34 -2.32 8.35
N TYR A 21 -15.10 -1.85 8.37
CA TYR A 21 -14.79 -0.42 8.55
C TYR A 21 -14.45 0.31 7.24
N GLY A 22 -14.23 -0.44 6.16
CA GLY A 22 -13.94 0.11 4.83
C GLY A 22 -12.51 0.59 4.65
N PHE A 23 -11.96 1.29 5.64
CA PHE A 23 -10.61 1.82 5.69
C PHE A 23 -9.94 1.36 6.97
N LEU A 24 -8.70 0.88 6.88
CA LEU A 24 -7.96 0.44 8.05
C LEU A 24 -6.46 0.74 7.91
N PRO A 25 -5.99 1.86 8.48
CA PRO A 25 -4.58 2.21 8.48
C PRO A 25 -3.73 1.18 9.23
N PHE A 26 -2.53 0.92 8.71
CA PHE A 26 -1.62 -0.04 9.33
C PHE A 26 -1.03 0.51 10.64
N PHE A 27 -0.57 1.76 10.61
CA PHE A 27 0.08 2.43 11.74
C PHE A 27 -0.79 3.52 12.34
N ARG A 28 -0.51 3.88 13.59
CA ARG A 28 -1.09 5.03 14.28
C ARG A 28 -1.02 6.29 13.44
N ASN A 29 -2.08 7.06 13.46
CA ASN A 29 -2.22 8.28 12.69
C ASN A 29 -2.91 9.39 13.50
N SER A 30 -3.19 10.53 12.87
CA SER A 30 -3.84 11.66 13.53
C SER A 30 -5.22 11.31 14.10
N ILE A 31 -5.86 10.23 13.61
CA ILE A 31 -7.12 9.71 14.13
C ILE A 31 -6.83 8.60 15.16
N LYS A 32 -6.98 8.95 16.44
CA LYS A 32 -6.82 8.02 17.55
C LYS A 32 -7.85 6.89 17.49
N GLY A 33 -7.40 5.66 17.72
CA GLY A 33 -8.25 4.48 17.68
C GLY A 33 -8.68 4.13 16.27
N PHE A 34 -7.84 4.40 15.27
CA PHE A 34 -8.11 4.12 13.86
C PHE A 34 -6.86 3.58 13.16
N SER A 35 -6.33 2.46 13.68
CA SER A 35 -5.23 1.73 13.06
C SER A 35 -5.15 0.29 13.55
N ILE A 36 -4.51 -0.58 12.75
CA ILE A 36 -4.16 -1.95 13.15
C ILE A 36 -3.25 -1.92 14.38
N GLU A 37 -2.23 -1.06 14.39
CA GLU A 37 -1.31 -0.89 15.52
C GLU A 37 -2.00 -0.65 16.87
N GLU A 38 -3.17 -0.01 16.88
CA GLU A 38 -3.94 0.24 18.11
C GLU A 38 -4.88 -0.89 18.51
N HIS A 39 -5.20 -1.81 17.60
CA HIS A 39 -6.23 -2.85 17.81
C HIS A 39 -5.70 -4.27 17.70
N ILE A 40 -4.49 -4.47 17.22
CA ILE A 40 -3.88 -5.79 17.15
C ILE A 40 -3.41 -6.24 18.54
N ALA A 41 -3.61 -7.52 18.84
CA ALA A 41 -3.12 -8.07 20.10
C ALA A 41 -1.57 -8.00 20.12
N PRO A 42 -0.94 -7.59 21.25
CA PRO A 42 0.49 -7.34 21.31
C PRO A 42 1.37 -8.49 20.83
N GLU A 43 0.93 -9.74 21.04
CA GLU A 43 1.61 -10.96 20.61
C GLU A 43 1.80 -11.05 19.09
N HIS A 44 0.97 -10.38 18.29
CA HIS A 44 1.01 -10.41 16.82
C HIS A 44 1.67 -9.17 16.19
N TRP A 45 2.16 -8.22 16.99
CA TRP A 45 2.79 -6.98 16.52
C TRP A 45 4.32 -7.06 16.44
N TYR A 46 4.95 -6.12 15.73
CA TYR A 46 6.39 -6.13 15.40
C TYR A 46 7.35 -6.09 16.59
N TYR A 47 6.89 -5.63 17.75
CA TYR A 47 7.70 -5.53 18.97
C TYR A 47 7.39 -6.65 19.97
N SER A 48 6.74 -7.73 19.53
CA SER A 48 6.49 -8.88 20.40
C SER A 48 7.79 -9.65 20.64
N ASP A 49 8.01 -10.05 21.89
CA ASP A 49 9.15 -10.91 22.29
C ASP A 49 9.03 -12.35 21.71
N SER A 50 7.92 -12.63 21.01
CA SER A 50 7.63 -13.95 20.44
C SER A 50 8.49 -14.28 19.22
N GLY A 51 9.12 -13.29 18.59
CA GLY A 51 9.81 -13.44 17.31
C GLY A 51 8.87 -13.68 16.12
N GLN A 52 7.55 -13.68 16.33
CA GLN A 52 6.53 -13.79 15.28
C GLN A 52 6.04 -12.40 14.88
N TRP A 53 6.11 -12.11 13.59
CA TRP A 53 5.68 -10.83 13.01
C TRP A 53 4.41 -11.03 12.17
N ASP A 54 3.40 -11.61 12.80
CA ASP A 54 2.12 -11.95 12.18
C ASP A 54 1.50 -10.79 11.39
N ALA A 55 1.53 -9.57 11.93
CA ALA A 55 1.04 -8.38 11.23
C ALA A 55 1.73 -8.13 9.87
N TRP A 56 3.00 -8.52 9.73
CA TRP A 56 3.76 -8.43 8.48
C TRP A 56 3.39 -9.58 7.54
N GLU A 57 3.30 -10.79 8.07
CA GLU A 57 3.01 -12.01 7.32
C GLU A 57 1.59 -12.01 6.74
N TRP A 58 0.63 -11.48 7.49
CA TRP A 58 -0.77 -11.38 7.05
C TRP A 58 -0.96 -10.40 5.90
N LYS A 59 0.00 -9.51 5.62
CA LYS A 59 -0.21 -8.45 4.63
C LYS A 59 -0.58 -8.98 3.26
N SER A 60 0.24 -9.87 2.72
CA SER A 60 0.07 -10.41 1.38
C SER A 60 -1.17 -11.31 1.27
N PRO A 61 -1.38 -12.31 2.16
CA PRO A 61 -2.59 -13.13 2.15
C PRO A 61 -3.88 -12.32 2.25
N VAL A 62 -3.92 -11.28 3.09
CA VAL A 62 -5.11 -10.41 3.23
C VAL A 62 -5.42 -9.69 1.92
N ILE A 63 -4.42 -9.10 1.25
CA ILE A 63 -4.63 -8.42 -0.04
C ILE A 63 -5.19 -9.42 -1.06
N GLN A 64 -4.56 -10.59 -1.16
CA GLN A 64 -4.95 -11.63 -2.13
C GLN A 64 -6.36 -12.19 -1.87
N LYS A 65 -6.72 -12.46 -0.61
CA LYS A 65 -8.02 -13.06 -0.25
C LYS A 65 -9.18 -12.08 -0.35
N THR A 66 -8.95 -10.81 -0.09
CA THR A 66 -10.02 -9.79 -0.04
C THR A 66 -10.16 -9.01 -1.35
N GLY A 67 -9.10 -8.91 -2.14
CA GLY A 67 -9.04 -7.98 -3.27
C GLY A 67 -9.14 -6.51 -2.83
N CYS A 68 -8.82 -6.21 -1.57
CA CYS A 68 -8.74 -4.83 -1.08
C CYS A 68 -7.57 -4.09 -1.75
N ALA A 69 -7.67 -2.77 -1.82
CA ALA A 69 -6.53 -1.94 -2.18
C ALA A 69 -5.61 -1.78 -0.97
N TYR A 70 -4.31 -1.90 -1.19
CA TYR A 70 -3.30 -1.59 -0.20
C TYR A 70 -2.29 -0.60 -0.78
N GLY A 71 -1.94 0.41 0.00
CA GLY A 71 -1.03 1.47 -0.46
C GLY A 71 -0.93 2.59 0.55
N LYS A 72 -0.03 3.55 0.29
CA LYS A 72 0.11 4.75 1.09
C LYS A 72 -0.96 5.78 0.70
N PHE A 73 -2.17 5.62 1.21
CA PHE A 73 -3.30 6.49 0.85
C PHE A 73 -3.52 7.68 1.81
N PHE A 74 -3.01 7.57 3.04
CA PHE A 74 -3.22 8.55 4.11
C PHE A 74 -1.92 8.85 4.85
N GLU A 75 -1.54 10.13 4.96
CA GLU A 75 -0.37 10.60 5.73
C GLU A 75 0.93 9.82 5.43
N HIS A 76 1.19 9.44 4.18
CA HIS A 76 2.32 8.58 3.79
C HIS A 76 2.33 7.19 4.46
N LYS A 77 1.25 6.78 5.13
CA LYS A 77 1.11 5.50 5.86
C LYS A 77 0.33 4.51 5.03
N ALA A 78 0.73 3.25 5.16
CA ALA A 78 0.04 2.15 4.51
C ALA A 78 -1.37 1.97 5.10
N VAL A 79 -2.36 1.75 4.24
CA VAL A 79 -3.77 1.58 4.59
C VAL A 79 -4.36 0.47 3.74
N TYR A 80 -5.20 -0.37 4.35
CA TYR A 80 -6.12 -1.24 3.62
C TYR A 80 -7.41 -0.47 3.33
N ILE A 81 -7.87 -0.51 2.09
CA ILE A 81 -9.18 0.01 1.70
C ILE A 81 -9.94 -1.15 1.07
N SER A 82 -11.08 -1.50 1.66
CA SER A 82 -11.92 -2.60 1.20
C SER A 82 -12.29 -2.44 -0.29
N LYS A 83 -12.52 -3.58 -0.95
CA LYS A 83 -12.92 -3.61 -2.36
C LYS A 83 -14.19 -2.79 -2.65
N GLU A 84 -15.10 -2.72 -1.67
CA GLU A 84 -16.34 -1.94 -1.77
C GLU A 84 -16.07 -0.43 -1.77
N TRP A 85 -15.18 0.05 -0.89
CA TRP A 85 -14.94 1.49 -0.71
C TRP A 85 -13.89 2.10 -1.64
N PHE A 86 -12.95 1.29 -2.16
CA PHE A 86 -11.83 1.82 -2.94
C PHE A 86 -12.25 2.56 -4.23
N PRO A 87 -13.22 2.09 -5.05
CA PRO A 87 -13.64 2.80 -6.25
C PRO A 87 -14.14 4.22 -5.97
N ASP A 88 -15.00 4.39 -4.98
CA ASP A 88 -15.53 5.70 -4.60
C ASP A 88 -14.43 6.62 -4.05
N PHE A 89 -13.55 6.07 -3.22
CA PHE A 89 -12.40 6.82 -2.69
C PHE A 89 -11.45 7.28 -3.79
N ALA A 90 -11.14 6.40 -4.74
CA ALA A 90 -10.28 6.71 -5.87
C ALA A 90 -10.93 7.78 -6.77
N ASN A 91 -12.22 7.66 -7.07
CA ASN A 91 -12.94 8.66 -7.86
C ASN A 91 -12.94 10.04 -7.18
N TYR A 92 -13.19 10.09 -5.87
CA TYR A 92 -13.11 11.33 -5.10
C TYR A 92 -11.70 11.93 -5.11
N ARG A 93 -10.66 11.10 -4.94
CA ARG A 93 -9.25 11.56 -4.93
C ARG A 93 -8.75 12.02 -6.28
N ARG A 94 -9.22 11.38 -7.35
CA ARG A 94 -8.82 11.66 -8.73
C ARG A 94 -9.60 12.82 -9.33
N ASP A 95 -10.70 13.26 -8.71
CA ASP A 95 -11.57 14.33 -9.20
C ASP A 95 -12.10 14.04 -10.63
N GLY A 96 -12.39 12.77 -10.90
CA GLY A 96 -12.85 12.30 -12.23
C GLY A 96 -11.75 12.12 -13.28
N TYR A 97 -10.49 12.48 -13.00
CA TYR A 97 -9.39 12.35 -13.96
C TYR A 97 -8.76 10.95 -13.96
N ASP A 98 -8.65 10.34 -15.13
CA ASP A 98 -7.56 9.37 -15.34
C ASP A 98 -6.20 10.09 -15.36
N PHE A 99 -5.11 9.33 -15.36
CA PHE A 99 -3.78 9.95 -15.25
C PHE A 99 -3.39 10.73 -16.52
N ASP A 100 -3.87 10.30 -17.68
CA ASP A 100 -3.59 10.94 -18.97
C ASP A 100 -4.25 12.32 -19.03
N ALA A 101 -5.55 12.41 -18.74
CA ALA A 101 -6.26 13.68 -18.67
C ALA A 101 -5.65 14.63 -17.62
N ARG A 102 -5.23 14.10 -16.46
CA ARG A 102 -4.52 14.88 -15.44
C ARG A 102 -3.21 15.47 -15.97
N TYR A 103 -2.47 14.69 -16.76
CA TYR A 103 -1.22 15.13 -17.35
C TYR A 103 -1.44 16.16 -18.46
N ASP A 104 -2.40 15.92 -19.34
CA ASP A 104 -2.71 16.80 -20.48
C ASP A 104 -3.17 18.20 -20.03
N GLU A 105 -3.86 18.30 -18.89
CA GLU A 105 -4.23 19.58 -18.26
C GLU A 105 -3.09 20.21 -17.43
N GLY A 106 -1.90 19.62 -17.40
CA GLY A 106 -0.74 20.13 -16.66
C GLY A 106 -0.81 19.95 -15.15
N LEU A 107 -1.74 19.11 -14.65
CA LEU A 107 -1.92 18.82 -13.23
C LEU A 107 -0.99 17.70 -12.71
N ALA A 108 -0.19 17.10 -13.60
CA ALA A 108 0.86 16.13 -13.28
C ALA A 108 2.20 16.52 -13.96
N LYS A 109 3.32 16.16 -13.32
CA LYS A 109 4.65 16.44 -13.89
C LYS A 109 4.97 15.41 -14.96
N HIS A 110 5.75 15.80 -15.97
CA HIS A 110 6.27 14.86 -16.99
C HIS A 110 7.01 13.67 -16.38
N THR A 111 7.78 13.87 -15.31
CA THR A 111 8.46 12.76 -14.61
C THR A 111 7.49 11.76 -13.99
N ASP A 112 6.32 12.22 -13.53
CA ASP A 112 5.29 11.35 -12.98
C ASP A 112 4.60 10.58 -14.09
N LYS A 113 4.35 11.20 -15.26
CA LYS A 113 3.81 10.56 -16.46
C LYS A 113 4.72 9.45 -16.97
N VAL A 114 6.01 9.73 -17.15
CA VAL A 114 6.98 8.71 -17.58
C VAL A 114 7.01 7.52 -16.60
N PHE A 115 6.93 7.77 -15.29
CA PHE A 115 6.89 6.70 -14.30
C PHE A 115 5.56 5.93 -14.30
N TYR A 116 4.43 6.63 -14.39
CA TYR A 116 3.10 6.03 -14.48
C TYR A 116 3.02 5.15 -15.73
N ASP A 117 3.41 5.65 -16.90
CA ASP A 117 3.37 4.90 -18.16
C ASP A 117 4.27 3.66 -18.12
N LEU A 118 5.45 3.78 -17.52
CA LEU A 118 6.32 2.64 -17.34
C LEU A 118 5.65 1.56 -16.46
N LEU A 119 4.95 1.97 -15.41
CA LEU A 119 4.23 1.05 -14.54
C LEU A 119 3.02 0.44 -15.27
N ASP A 120 2.17 1.27 -15.88
CA ASP A 120 0.93 0.88 -16.56
C ASP A 120 1.20 -0.14 -17.68
N ASN A 121 2.24 0.09 -18.50
CA ASN A 121 2.64 -0.82 -19.56
C ASN A 121 3.22 -2.16 -19.08
N ASN A 122 3.59 -2.28 -17.80
CA ASN A 122 4.24 -3.48 -17.25
C ASN A 122 3.45 -4.09 -16.08
N ALA A 123 2.34 -3.48 -15.67
CA ALA A 123 1.56 -3.94 -14.53
C ALA A 123 0.88 -5.30 -14.80
N PRO A 124 0.80 -6.21 -13.81
CA PRO A 124 1.43 -6.11 -12.49
C PRO A 124 2.96 -6.34 -12.57
N ILE A 125 3.74 -5.54 -11.83
CA ILE A 125 5.21 -5.63 -11.82
C ILE A 125 5.82 -5.52 -10.42
N ILE A 126 6.86 -6.30 -10.15
CA ILE A 126 7.62 -6.25 -8.90
C ILE A 126 8.45 -4.95 -8.86
N SER A 127 8.44 -4.24 -7.73
CA SER A 127 9.11 -2.94 -7.59
C SER A 127 10.60 -2.96 -7.96
N LYS A 128 11.31 -4.06 -7.69
CA LYS A 128 12.72 -4.26 -8.09
C LYS A 128 12.90 -4.30 -9.61
N GLU A 129 11.98 -4.91 -10.33
CA GLU A 129 12.01 -5.02 -11.79
C GLU A 129 11.64 -3.68 -12.42
N LEU A 130 10.60 -3.02 -11.93
CA LEU A 130 10.22 -1.68 -12.36
C LEU A 130 11.38 -0.67 -12.16
N LYS A 131 12.06 -0.76 -11.01
CA LYS A 131 13.24 0.06 -10.71
C LYS A 131 14.37 -0.15 -11.72
N LYS A 132 14.57 -1.39 -12.17
CA LYS A 132 15.57 -1.74 -13.19
C LYS A 132 15.14 -1.25 -14.58
N LEU A 133 13.89 -1.47 -14.98
CA LEU A 133 13.35 -1.02 -16.28
C LEU A 133 13.43 0.49 -16.44
N GLY A 134 13.13 1.24 -15.37
CA GLY A 134 13.17 2.71 -15.38
C GLY A 134 14.54 3.32 -15.10
N ASP A 135 15.62 2.55 -15.11
CA ASP A 135 16.99 3.00 -14.82
C ASP A 135 17.16 3.77 -13.49
N TYR A 136 16.41 3.39 -12.45
CA TYR A 136 16.46 4.04 -11.13
C TYR A 136 17.63 3.51 -10.29
N ARG A 137 18.84 3.95 -10.62
CA ARG A 137 20.10 3.57 -9.97
C ARG A 137 21.05 4.76 -9.80
N LYS A 138 22.21 4.52 -9.16
CA LYS A 138 23.27 5.54 -9.05
C LYS A 138 23.71 5.97 -10.47
N GLY A 139 23.56 7.26 -10.77
CA GLY A 139 23.85 7.84 -12.08
C GLY A 139 22.70 7.79 -13.09
N GLY A 140 21.56 7.19 -12.75
CA GLY A 140 20.35 7.18 -13.57
C GLY A 140 19.22 8.02 -12.95
N ASN A 141 17.98 7.59 -13.18
CA ASN A 141 16.78 8.26 -12.68
C ASN A 141 16.71 8.24 -11.13
N LYS A 142 16.10 9.30 -10.56
CA LYS A 142 15.96 9.49 -9.10
C LYS A 142 14.49 9.57 -8.70
N GLY A 143 14.21 9.37 -7.42
CA GLY A 143 12.87 9.61 -6.87
C GLY A 143 11.89 8.43 -6.97
N PHE A 144 12.37 7.21 -7.23
CA PHE A 144 11.52 6.01 -7.36
C PHE A 144 10.47 5.84 -6.25
N ASP A 145 10.91 5.82 -4.99
CA ASP A 145 10.01 5.63 -3.84
C ASP A 145 9.06 6.82 -3.63
N THR A 146 9.51 8.02 -4.00
CA THR A 146 8.69 9.24 -3.98
C THR A 146 7.59 9.16 -5.04
N SER A 147 7.91 8.73 -6.27
CA SER A 147 6.94 8.56 -7.35
C SER A 147 5.89 7.51 -7.01
N ILE A 148 6.29 6.35 -6.47
CA ILE A 148 5.34 5.34 -5.98
C ILE A 148 4.42 5.92 -4.91
N THR A 149 5.00 6.55 -3.89
CA THR A 149 4.20 7.11 -2.78
C THR A 149 3.22 8.15 -3.30
N LYS A 150 3.66 9.06 -4.18
CA LYS A 150 2.81 10.10 -4.77
C LYS A 150 1.64 9.50 -5.56
N LEU A 151 1.90 8.52 -6.43
CA LEU A 151 0.85 7.89 -7.23
C LEU A 151 -0.12 7.07 -6.37
N GLN A 152 0.36 6.42 -5.31
CA GLN A 152 -0.51 5.76 -4.32
C GLN A 152 -1.40 6.78 -3.61
N GLU A 153 -0.86 7.91 -3.14
CA GLU A 153 -1.64 8.95 -2.45
C GLU A 153 -2.70 9.61 -3.33
N GLN A 154 -2.47 9.63 -4.64
CA GLN A 154 -3.42 10.06 -5.66
C GLN A 154 -4.36 8.94 -6.12
N CYS A 155 -4.21 7.74 -5.55
CA CYS A 155 -4.97 6.54 -5.86
C CYS A 155 -4.83 6.07 -7.31
N TYR A 156 -3.76 6.41 -8.04
CA TYR A 156 -3.53 5.94 -9.41
C TYR A 156 -2.92 4.55 -9.49
N ILE A 157 -2.19 4.14 -8.46
CA ILE A 157 -1.60 2.81 -8.36
C ILE A 157 -1.85 2.22 -6.97
N ILE A 158 -1.80 0.90 -6.87
CA ILE A 158 -1.90 0.15 -5.61
C ILE A 158 -0.77 -0.87 -5.50
N THR A 159 -0.54 -1.38 -4.29
CA THR A 159 0.21 -2.62 -4.09
C THR A 159 -0.77 -3.78 -4.10
N SER A 160 -0.65 -4.65 -5.11
CA SER A 160 -1.52 -5.80 -5.31
C SER A 160 -1.01 -7.08 -4.65
N ASN A 161 0.29 -7.15 -4.34
CA ASN A 161 0.90 -8.32 -3.72
C ASN A 161 2.25 -7.98 -3.05
N PHE A 162 2.76 -8.88 -2.21
CA PHE A 162 4.17 -8.89 -1.80
C PHE A 162 4.85 -10.21 -2.18
N VAL A 163 6.02 -10.11 -2.79
CA VAL A 163 6.94 -11.21 -3.08
C VAL A 163 8.07 -11.17 -2.06
N TYR A 164 8.20 -12.21 -1.26
CA TYR A 164 9.25 -12.30 -0.24
C TYR A 164 10.51 -12.93 -0.82
N MET A 165 11.64 -12.27 -0.60
CA MET A 165 12.97 -12.69 -0.98
C MET A 165 13.86 -12.80 0.26
N THR A 166 14.98 -13.51 0.13
CA THR A 166 15.98 -13.60 1.19
C THR A 166 17.18 -12.73 0.85
N ASP A 167 17.69 -11.97 1.82
CA ASP A 167 18.91 -11.19 1.66
C ASP A 167 20.17 -12.09 1.74
N LYS A 168 21.36 -11.49 1.57
CA LYS A 168 22.65 -12.19 1.64
C LYS A 168 22.94 -12.82 3.02
N ASN A 169 22.23 -12.41 4.07
CA ASN A 169 22.38 -12.87 5.44
C ASN A 169 21.30 -13.88 5.84
N GLY A 170 20.45 -14.32 4.90
CA GLY A 170 19.35 -15.23 5.20
C GLY A 170 18.08 -14.56 5.73
N GLN A 171 18.02 -13.22 5.78
CA GLN A 171 16.87 -12.49 6.33
C GLN A 171 15.80 -12.25 5.26
N PRO A 172 14.53 -12.57 5.52
CA PRO A 172 13.44 -12.33 4.57
C PRO A 172 13.13 -10.83 4.45
N TYR A 173 12.86 -10.36 3.24
CA TYR A 173 12.34 -9.02 2.96
C TYR A 173 11.28 -9.07 1.86
N GLY A 174 10.30 -8.17 1.94
CA GLY A 174 9.18 -8.12 0.99
C GLY A 174 9.41 -7.09 -0.12
N LEU A 175 9.20 -7.50 -1.37
CA LEU A 175 9.07 -6.62 -2.53
C LEU A 175 7.60 -6.47 -2.88
N MET A 176 7.14 -5.24 -3.06
CA MET A 176 5.76 -4.98 -3.49
C MET A 176 5.60 -5.24 -4.99
N SER A 177 4.49 -5.88 -5.36
CA SER A 177 3.96 -5.87 -6.73
C SER A 177 3.03 -4.68 -6.87
N LEU A 178 3.28 -3.84 -7.88
CA LEU A 178 2.47 -2.66 -8.18
C LEU A 178 1.48 -2.97 -9.30
N SER A 179 0.31 -2.39 -9.21
CA SER A 179 -0.79 -2.49 -10.19
C SER A 179 -1.57 -1.21 -10.28
#